data_AF-A0A1S3BUW9-F1
#
_entry.id   AF-A0A1S3BUW9-F1
#
_cell.length_a   1.000
_cell.length_b   1.000
_cell.length_c   1.000
_cell.angle_alpha   90.00
_cell.angle_beta   90.00
_cell.angle_gamma   90.00
#
_symmetry.space_group_name_H-M   'P 1'
#
loop_
_entity.id
_entity.type
_entity.pdbx_description
1 polymer ?
#
loop_
_entity_poly.entity_id
_entity_poly.type
_entity_poly.pdbx_seq_one_letter_code
_entity_poly.pdbx_strand_id
1 'polypeptide(L)'
;MELQQEQTPSVSIEDCLKLLKGEKDEQRLAGLFLVAKICKVDDLASLSRVYNAVGAKFLERLLRTGMGKGTVSGPGEDNRDAYLQLSVRILAAFCHVPEIAASEEMVSKIPLILETLSNQSGSSVLEECLEFLYLVSTASDAGVTTLYESGSLKIIASWMLSMPDGPNLMKISMQLVQLIISKISLDIIIIDSLPELSDIVVAIARQFGVAHDAMKFEALRLLSAILSSNLTPLFETLRQVPSNVWAKHMRDGVSAILHNRTAPAEKLQALSLAESMVSILGEGWLIGEIELPDVQDAIPSDRCLILVLEQSRVEIAVMLNELAYMKYEASKNSSLKEDIILKQRNVATAFSLVEKIIKLISNIGEEQGDLISENTLMKVIRGLNETTGVVLEYLQDAKEHGQRKGDDILASVRVIGSFLAQTPDAWTEKVKELLDYMLSVEGEDEQSPFNSVCFLLPMLCQITMNVEGCKTLVSSGGLAAVVNCLINLIHKHGCWIDNDGSIFLACDTILNVLLKRIPKSYLLS
;
A
#
# COMPACT_ATOMS: atom_id res chain seq x y z
N MET A 1 -3.11 -38.54 -64.25
CA MET A 1 -1.92 -38.72 -63.39
C MET A 1 -2.22 -37.94 -62.12
N GLU A 2 -2.97 -38.58 -61.23
CA GLU A 2 -3.36 -38.02 -59.94
C GLU A 2 -2.13 -38.09 -59.03
N LEU A 3 -1.69 -36.91 -58.55
CA LEU A 3 -0.70 -36.82 -57.50
C LEU A 3 -1.37 -37.26 -56.20
N GLN A 4 -1.01 -38.47 -55.76
CA GLN A 4 -1.29 -38.95 -54.42
C GLN A 4 -0.73 -37.95 -53.42
N GLN A 5 -1.62 -37.27 -52.70
CA GLN A 5 -1.27 -36.68 -51.40
C GLN A 5 -0.93 -37.84 -50.47
N GLU A 6 0.35 -37.96 -50.10
CA GLU A 6 0.75 -38.74 -48.94
C GLU A 6 0.00 -38.21 -47.71
N GLN A 7 -1.00 -38.97 -47.27
CA GLN A 7 -1.62 -38.80 -45.96
C GLN A 7 -0.58 -39.17 -44.90
N THR A 8 0.05 -38.16 -44.31
CA THR A 8 0.75 -38.32 -43.04
C THR A 8 -0.26 -38.85 -42.01
N PRO A 9 -0.01 -39.98 -41.33
CA PRO A 9 -0.97 -40.53 -40.38
C PRO A 9 -1.21 -39.52 -39.26
N SER A 10 -2.47 -39.13 -39.06
CA SER A 10 -2.87 -38.28 -37.94
C SER A 10 -2.57 -39.04 -36.64
N VAL A 11 -1.48 -38.68 -35.97
CA VAL A 11 -1.08 -39.31 -34.71
C VAL A 11 -2.18 -39.10 -33.67
N SER A 12 -2.76 -40.19 -33.18
CA SER A 12 -3.83 -40.15 -32.18
C SER A 12 -3.27 -39.95 -30.76
N ILE A 13 -4.07 -39.38 -29.86
CA ILE A 13 -3.69 -39.24 -28.44
C ILE A 13 -3.53 -40.63 -27.80
N GLU A 14 -4.29 -41.63 -28.24
CA GLU A 14 -4.18 -43.03 -27.81
C GLU A 14 -2.82 -43.64 -28.14
N ASP A 15 -2.25 -43.34 -29.31
CA ASP A 15 -0.91 -43.81 -29.67
C ASP A 15 0.19 -43.10 -28.87
N CYS A 16 -0.02 -41.84 -28.51
CA CYS A 16 0.86 -41.13 -27.58
C CYS A 16 0.81 -41.76 -26.19
N LEU A 17 -0.37 -42.07 -25.66
CA LEU A 17 -0.53 -42.70 -24.34
C LEU A 17 0.15 -44.08 -24.26
N LYS A 18 0.19 -44.84 -25.37
CA LYS A 18 0.94 -46.10 -25.42
C LYS A 18 2.45 -45.88 -25.29
N LEU A 19 3.00 -44.86 -25.97
CA LEU A 19 4.41 -44.52 -25.88
C LEU A 19 4.79 -44.03 -24.47
N LEU A 20 3.93 -43.22 -23.85
CA LEU A 20 4.12 -42.71 -22.48
C LEU A 20 4.10 -43.81 -21.41
N LYS A 21 3.33 -44.88 -21.63
CA LYS A 21 3.30 -46.07 -20.77
C LYS A 21 4.44 -47.06 -21.05
N GLY A 22 5.33 -46.74 -21.99
CA GLY A 22 6.48 -47.58 -22.33
C GLY A 22 7.42 -47.80 -21.14
N GLU A 23 8.19 -48.88 -21.17
CA GLU A 23 9.15 -49.22 -20.10
C GLU A 23 10.45 -48.41 -20.20
N LYS A 24 10.77 -47.92 -21.41
CA LYS A 24 11.99 -47.19 -21.73
C LYS A 24 11.78 -45.68 -21.71
N ASP A 25 12.74 -44.95 -21.16
CA ASP A 25 12.67 -43.48 -21.08
C ASP A 25 12.69 -42.82 -22.46
N GLU A 26 13.32 -43.43 -23.47
CA GLU A 26 13.29 -42.94 -24.86
C GLU A 26 11.88 -43.00 -25.46
N GLN A 27 11.09 -44.03 -25.12
CA GLN A 27 9.70 -44.17 -25.57
C GLN A 27 8.81 -43.10 -24.92
N ARG A 28 9.01 -42.86 -23.62
CA ARG A 28 8.29 -41.83 -22.88
C ARG A 28 8.61 -40.43 -23.38
N LEU A 29 9.90 -40.16 -23.65
CA LEU A 29 10.35 -38.90 -24.22
C LEU A 29 9.75 -38.65 -25.61
N ALA A 30 9.76 -39.66 -26.49
CA ALA A 30 9.11 -39.57 -27.80
C ALA A 30 7.60 -39.31 -27.68
N GLY A 31 6.93 -39.95 -26.73
CA GLY A 31 5.53 -39.69 -26.41
C GLY A 31 5.27 -38.24 -25.97
N LEU A 32 6.14 -37.66 -25.12
CA LEU A 32 6.01 -36.27 -24.65
C LEU A 32 6.21 -35.24 -25.77
N PHE A 33 7.16 -35.47 -26.68
CA PHE A 33 7.33 -34.61 -27.86
C PHE A 33 6.12 -34.63 -28.80
N LEU A 34 5.40 -35.75 -28.87
CA LEU A 34 4.15 -35.85 -29.63
C LEU A 34 2.99 -35.16 -28.89
N VAL A 35 2.91 -35.29 -27.56
CA VAL A 35 1.93 -34.57 -26.74
C VAL A 35 2.04 -33.06 -26.94
N ALA A 36 3.25 -32.49 -26.93
CA ALA A 36 3.47 -31.07 -27.14
C ALA A 36 2.95 -30.56 -28.52
N LYS A 37 2.74 -31.45 -29.49
CA LYS A 37 2.18 -31.13 -30.81
C LYS A 37 0.66 -31.34 -30.90
N ILE A 38 0.07 -32.14 -30.02
CA ILE A 38 -1.31 -32.63 -30.15
C ILE A 38 -2.21 -32.04 -29.07
N CYS A 39 -1.71 -31.93 -27.84
CA CYS A 39 -2.49 -31.41 -26.72
C CYS A 39 -2.35 -29.89 -26.64
N LYS A 40 -3.49 -29.20 -26.61
CA LYS A 40 -3.54 -27.78 -26.27
C LYS A 40 -3.59 -27.63 -24.75
N VAL A 41 -3.06 -26.53 -24.24
CA VAL A 41 -3.07 -26.21 -22.80
C VAL A 41 -4.51 -26.16 -22.24
N ASP A 42 -5.49 -25.78 -23.06
CA ASP A 42 -6.90 -25.72 -22.66
C ASP A 42 -7.60 -27.09 -22.60
N ASP A 43 -6.98 -28.16 -23.10
CA ASP A 43 -7.54 -29.51 -23.06
C ASP A 43 -7.15 -30.24 -21.76
N LEU A 44 -7.77 -29.80 -20.67
CA LEU A 44 -7.52 -30.30 -19.32
C LEU A 44 -7.74 -31.83 -19.20
N ALA A 45 -8.72 -32.36 -19.94
CA ALA A 45 -9.01 -33.79 -19.93
C ALA A 45 -7.87 -34.61 -20.57
N SER A 46 -7.33 -34.14 -21.70
CA SER A 46 -6.16 -34.77 -22.32
C SER A 46 -4.90 -34.62 -21.48
N LEU A 47 -4.67 -33.45 -20.87
CA LEU A 47 -3.53 -33.23 -19.97
C LEU A 47 -3.56 -34.18 -18.77
N SER A 48 -4.72 -34.38 -18.15
CA SER A 48 -4.89 -35.33 -17.06
C SER A 48 -4.61 -36.77 -17.49
N ARG A 49 -5.07 -37.19 -18.67
CA ARG A 49 -4.79 -38.53 -19.23
C ARG A 49 -3.29 -38.72 -19.49
N VAL A 50 -2.62 -37.69 -20.02
CA VAL A 50 -1.18 -37.70 -20.30
C VAL A 50 -0.38 -37.78 -19.00
N TYR A 51 -0.66 -36.92 -18.02
CA TYR A 51 0.04 -36.91 -16.74
C TYR A 51 0.00 -38.28 -16.05
N ASN A 52 -1.18 -38.89 -16.00
CA ASN A 52 -1.38 -40.24 -15.45
C ASN A 52 -0.61 -41.33 -16.24
N ALA A 53 -0.35 -41.13 -17.53
CA ALA A 53 0.39 -42.08 -18.36
C ALA A 53 1.91 -41.94 -18.25
N VAL A 54 2.43 -40.73 -18.03
CA VAL A 54 3.88 -40.46 -17.91
C VAL A 54 4.44 -40.99 -16.60
N GLY A 55 3.74 -40.69 -15.50
CA GLY A 55 4.14 -41.08 -14.15
C GLY A 55 5.18 -40.15 -13.50
N ALA A 56 4.97 -39.88 -12.21
CA ALA A 56 5.73 -38.97 -11.37
C ALA A 56 7.26 -39.13 -11.42
N LYS A 57 7.70 -40.39 -11.28
CA LYS A 57 9.13 -40.74 -11.22
C LYS A 57 9.87 -40.38 -12.51
N PHE A 58 9.19 -40.44 -13.65
CA PHE A 58 9.79 -40.07 -14.92
C PHE A 58 10.00 -38.55 -15.00
N LEU A 59 9.00 -37.76 -14.62
CA LEU A 59 9.09 -36.29 -14.58
C LEU A 59 10.21 -35.81 -13.66
N GLU A 60 10.34 -36.42 -12.47
CA GLU A 60 11.42 -36.09 -11.56
C GLU A 60 12.81 -36.41 -12.13
N ARG A 61 12.98 -37.57 -12.78
CA ARG A 61 14.26 -37.93 -13.43
C ARG A 61 14.58 -37.02 -14.61
N LEU A 62 13.57 -36.62 -15.38
CA LEU A 62 13.73 -35.71 -16.52
C LEU A 62 14.22 -34.34 -16.03
N LEU A 63 13.57 -33.78 -15.00
CA LEU A 63 13.97 -32.50 -14.38
C LEU A 63 15.39 -32.59 -13.80
N ARG A 64 15.70 -33.62 -13.00
CA ARG A 64 17.04 -33.80 -12.41
C ARG A 64 18.14 -33.98 -13.46
N THR A 65 17.84 -34.66 -14.57
CA THR A 65 18.76 -34.81 -15.70
C THR A 65 19.04 -33.46 -16.36
N GLY A 66 18.00 -32.66 -16.60
CA GLY A 66 18.13 -31.29 -17.11
C GLY A 66 18.95 -30.38 -16.20
N MET A 67 18.79 -30.52 -14.88
CA MET A 67 19.57 -29.78 -13.87
C MET A 67 21.02 -30.30 -13.69
N GLY A 68 21.44 -31.35 -14.39
CA GLY A 68 22.77 -31.95 -14.22
C GLY A 68 22.95 -32.72 -12.90
N LYS A 69 21.85 -33.05 -12.20
CA LYS A 69 21.81 -33.75 -10.90
C LYS A 69 21.51 -35.25 -11.02
N GLY A 70 21.62 -35.82 -12.21
CA GLY A 70 21.37 -37.23 -12.49
C GLY A 70 22.59 -38.12 -12.24
N THR A 71 22.37 -39.41 -12.00
CA THR A 71 23.42 -40.43 -11.76
C THR A 71 24.19 -40.87 -13.01
N VAL A 72 23.88 -40.32 -14.18
CA VAL A 72 24.45 -40.76 -15.47
C VAL A 72 25.40 -39.70 -15.99
N SER A 73 26.67 -39.78 -15.57
CA SER A 73 27.79 -39.08 -16.19
C SER A 73 28.10 -39.78 -17.53
N GLY A 74 27.49 -39.31 -18.61
CA GLY A 74 27.72 -39.78 -19.98
C GLY A 74 27.75 -38.61 -20.98
N PRO A 75 27.98 -38.85 -22.28
CA PRO A 75 28.28 -37.84 -23.31
C PRO A 75 27.05 -36.99 -23.74
N GLY A 76 26.13 -36.72 -22.80
CA GLY A 76 24.88 -35.98 -22.99
C GLY A 76 24.89 -34.57 -22.43
N GLU A 77 26.08 -33.99 -22.18
CA GLU A 77 26.22 -32.59 -21.75
C GLU A 77 25.60 -31.62 -22.76
N ASP A 78 25.67 -31.94 -24.05
CA ASP A 78 25.16 -31.11 -25.14
C ASP A 78 23.63 -30.95 -25.17
N ASN A 79 22.86 -31.78 -24.45
CA ASN A 79 21.39 -31.78 -24.48
C ASN A 79 20.72 -31.45 -23.14
N ARG A 80 21.48 -31.09 -22.09
CA ARG A 80 20.93 -30.81 -20.74
C ARG A 80 19.88 -29.71 -20.78
N ASP A 81 20.14 -28.62 -21.49
CA ASP A 81 19.23 -27.49 -21.61
C ASP A 81 17.91 -27.86 -22.30
N ALA A 82 17.97 -28.73 -23.32
CA ALA A 82 16.77 -29.22 -24.00
C ALA A 82 15.90 -30.08 -23.08
N TYR A 83 16.52 -30.93 -22.24
CA TYR A 83 15.80 -31.71 -21.24
C TYR A 83 15.20 -30.82 -20.15
N LEU A 84 15.93 -29.79 -19.70
CA LEU A 84 15.44 -28.83 -18.72
C LEU A 84 14.23 -28.06 -19.26
N GLN A 85 14.37 -27.45 -20.44
CA GLN A 85 13.28 -26.74 -21.14
C GLN A 85 12.04 -27.62 -21.28
N LEU A 86 12.21 -28.85 -21.76
CA LEU A 86 11.10 -29.79 -21.93
C LEU A 86 10.45 -30.13 -20.59
N SER A 87 11.26 -30.39 -19.56
CA SER A 87 10.77 -30.77 -18.23
C SER A 87 9.91 -29.67 -17.61
N VAL A 88 10.40 -28.42 -17.60
CA VAL A 88 9.68 -27.31 -16.97
C VAL A 88 8.43 -26.95 -17.77
N ARG A 89 8.51 -26.91 -19.12
CA ARG A 89 7.33 -26.67 -19.97
C ARG A 89 6.21 -27.68 -19.71
N ILE A 90 6.56 -28.96 -19.59
CA ILE A 90 5.59 -30.02 -19.33
C ILE A 90 5.00 -29.90 -17.92
N LEU A 91 5.85 -29.60 -16.92
CA LEU A 91 5.39 -29.38 -15.56
C LEU A 91 4.44 -28.18 -15.47
N ALA A 92 4.79 -27.05 -16.08
CA ALA A 92 3.92 -25.87 -16.17
C ALA A 92 2.61 -26.22 -16.89
N ALA A 93 2.67 -26.89 -18.04
CA ALA A 93 1.50 -27.33 -18.80
C ALA A 93 0.55 -28.21 -17.97
N PHE A 94 1.08 -29.16 -17.17
CA PHE A 94 0.25 -30.00 -16.29
C PHE A 94 -0.37 -29.21 -15.14
N CYS A 95 0.26 -28.15 -14.66
CA CYS A 95 -0.27 -27.33 -13.57
C CYS A 95 -1.47 -26.46 -13.99
N HIS A 96 -1.84 -26.41 -15.29
CA HIS A 96 -3.13 -25.84 -15.69
C HIS A 96 -4.33 -26.70 -15.24
N VAL A 97 -4.11 -27.97 -14.88
CA VAL A 97 -5.12 -28.82 -14.25
C VAL A 97 -5.05 -28.62 -12.73
N PRO A 98 -6.05 -27.98 -12.08
CA PRO A 98 -5.96 -27.60 -10.67
C PRO A 98 -5.71 -28.78 -9.73
N GLU A 99 -6.29 -29.96 -10.00
CA GLU A 99 -6.09 -31.16 -9.18
C GLU A 99 -4.64 -31.67 -9.24
N ILE A 100 -3.96 -31.48 -10.38
CA ILE A 100 -2.55 -31.85 -10.54
C ILE A 100 -1.67 -30.80 -9.86
N ALA A 101 -1.95 -29.51 -10.09
CA ALA A 101 -1.21 -28.41 -9.46
C ALA A 101 -1.25 -28.48 -7.93
N ALA A 102 -2.39 -28.88 -7.36
CA ALA A 102 -2.57 -29.00 -5.92
C ALA A 102 -1.92 -30.25 -5.30
N SER A 103 -1.37 -31.16 -6.11
CA SER A 103 -0.81 -32.43 -5.63
C SER A 103 0.47 -32.23 -4.83
N GLU A 104 0.70 -33.11 -3.84
CA GLU A 104 1.96 -33.15 -3.07
C GLU A 104 3.18 -33.35 -3.99
N GLU A 105 2.99 -34.03 -5.11
CA GLU A 105 4.05 -34.21 -6.11
C GLU A 105 4.51 -32.87 -6.67
N MET A 106 3.59 -32.01 -7.14
CA MET A 106 3.94 -30.71 -7.71
C MET A 106 4.50 -29.76 -6.65
N VAL A 107 3.91 -29.74 -5.45
CA VAL A 107 4.43 -28.97 -4.32
C VAL A 107 5.87 -29.37 -3.99
N SER A 108 6.21 -30.67 -4.01
CA SER A 108 7.57 -31.15 -3.75
C SER A 108 8.63 -30.70 -4.77
N LYS A 109 8.21 -30.19 -5.95
CA LYS A 109 9.10 -29.74 -7.02
C LYS A 109 9.42 -28.25 -6.94
N ILE A 110 8.71 -27.48 -6.11
CA ILE A 110 8.95 -26.03 -5.91
C ILE A 110 10.43 -25.71 -5.63
N PRO A 111 11.14 -26.38 -4.68
CA PRO A 111 12.54 -26.06 -4.42
C PRO A 111 13.45 -26.30 -5.62
N LEU A 112 13.17 -27.32 -6.44
CA LEU A 112 13.96 -27.64 -7.64
C LEU A 112 13.74 -26.60 -8.75
N ILE A 113 12.51 -26.11 -8.90
CA ILE A 113 12.20 -25.03 -9.85
C ILE A 113 12.84 -23.71 -9.41
N LEU A 114 12.79 -23.37 -8.11
CA LEU A 114 13.48 -22.20 -7.57
C LEU A 114 15.00 -22.27 -7.73
N GLU A 115 15.59 -23.44 -7.55
CA GLU A 115 17.01 -23.64 -7.82
C GLU A 115 17.35 -23.44 -9.30
N THR A 116 16.49 -23.94 -10.20
CA THR A 116 16.63 -23.71 -11.64
C THR A 116 16.61 -22.22 -11.98
N LEU A 117 15.70 -21.47 -11.35
CA LEU A 117 15.61 -20.02 -11.47
C LEU A 117 16.84 -19.28 -10.90
N SER A 118 17.48 -19.81 -9.86
CA SER A 118 18.63 -19.15 -9.23
C SER A 118 19.91 -19.24 -10.06
N ASN A 119 20.06 -20.32 -10.84
CA ASN A 119 21.32 -20.67 -11.50
C ASN A 119 21.45 -20.14 -12.94
N GLN A 120 20.42 -19.50 -13.51
CA GLN A 120 20.39 -19.19 -14.94
C GLN A 120 19.80 -17.79 -15.23
N SER A 121 20.61 -16.74 -15.05
CA SER A 121 20.30 -15.41 -15.57
C SER A 121 20.22 -15.44 -17.09
N GLY A 122 19.01 -15.28 -17.65
CA GLY A 122 18.76 -15.31 -19.10
C GLY A 122 18.28 -16.66 -19.69
N SER A 123 17.85 -17.60 -18.84
CA SER A 123 17.29 -18.88 -19.31
C SER A 123 16.02 -18.70 -20.15
N SER A 124 15.89 -19.49 -21.22
CA SER A 124 14.68 -19.59 -22.05
C SER A 124 13.49 -20.28 -21.34
N VAL A 125 13.61 -20.54 -20.04
CA VAL A 125 12.68 -21.32 -19.22
C VAL A 125 12.10 -20.47 -18.07
N LEU A 126 12.50 -19.20 -17.99
CA LEU A 126 12.14 -18.30 -16.89
C LEU A 126 10.61 -18.13 -16.76
N GLU A 127 9.92 -17.95 -17.89
CA GLU A 127 8.47 -17.79 -17.92
C GLU A 127 7.76 -19.04 -17.41
N GLU A 128 8.13 -20.21 -17.93
CA GLU A 128 7.51 -21.48 -17.54
C GLU A 128 7.82 -21.87 -16.09
N CYS A 129 9.01 -21.52 -15.57
CA CYS A 129 9.32 -21.68 -14.16
C CYS A 129 8.41 -20.82 -13.28
N LEU A 130 8.25 -19.52 -13.59
CA LEU A 130 7.39 -18.63 -12.81
C LEU A 130 5.92 -19.02 -12.92
N GLU A 131 5.46 -19.42 -14.12
CA GLU A 131 4.11 -19.93 -14.35
C GLU A 131 3.85 -21.19 -13.52
N PHE A 132 4.77 -22.16 -13.51
CA PHE A 132 4.66 -23.34 -12.65
C PHE A 132 4.49 -22.95 -11.18
N LEU A 133 5.37 -22.09 -10.66
CA LEU A 133 5.30 -21.65 -9.26
C LEU A 133 3.96 -20.97 -8.97
N TYR A 134 3.50 -20.10 -9.87
CA TYR A 134 2.23 -19.40 -9.72
C TYR A 134 1.03 -20.35 -9.69
N LEU A 135 0.97 -21.30 -10.62
CA LEU A 135 -0.14 -22.26 -10.71
C LEU A 135 -0.20 -23.18 -9.49
N VAL A 136 0.95 -23.72 -9.05
CA VAL A 136 1.02 -24.60 -7.87
C VAL A 136 0.65 -23.83 -6.59
N SER A 137 1.20 -22.63 -6.40
CA SER A 137 0.90 -21.80 -5.24
C SER A 137 -0.53 -21.28 -5.22
N THR A 138 -1.16 -21.06 -6.37
CA THR A 138 -2.58 -20.71 -6.45
C THR A 138 -3.48 -21.91 -6.12
N ALA A 139 -3.08 -23.12 -6.50
CA ALA A 139 -3.87 -24.33 -6.30
C ALA A 139 -3.75 -24.95 -4.90
N SER A 140 -2.70 -24.62 -4.13
CA SER A 140 -2.43 -25.24 -2.83
C SER A 140 -1.82 -24.28 -1.81
N ASP A 141 -2.43 -24.20 -0.63
CA ASP A 141 -1.90 -23.46 0.52
C ASP A 141 -0.52 -24.00 0.94
N ALA A 142 -0.34 -25.33 0.91
CA ALA A 142 0.96 -25.96 1.16
C ALA A 142 1.99 -25.56 0.09
N GLY A 143 1.54 -25.29 -1.14
CA GLY A 143 2.35 -24.72 -2.21
C GLY A 143 2.90 -23.34 -1.86
N VAL A 144 2.08 -22.44 -1.31
CA VAL A 144 2.53 -21.09 -0.87
C VAL A 144 3.52 -21.19 0.28
N THR A 145 3.24 -22.02 1.29
CA THR A 145 4.15 -22.23 2.43
C THR A 145 5.49 -22.79 1.96
N THR A 146 5.48 -23.82 1.12
CA THR A 146 6.72 -24.42 0.57
C THR A 146 7.50 -23.42 -0.28
N LEU A 147 6.81 -22.60 -1.09
CA LEU A 147 7.42 -21.53 -1.88
C LEU A 147 8.15 -20.53 -0.99
N TYR A 148 7.50 -20.06 0.08
CA TYR A 148 8.10 -19.13 1.02
C TYR A 148 9.31 -19.75 1.76
N GLU A 149 9.14 -20.92 2.38
CA GLU A 149 10.19 -21.63 3.12
C GLU A 149 11.41 -21.99 2.27
N SER A 150 11.22 -22.13 0.95
CA SER A 150 12.30 -22.39 -0.01
C SER A 150 13.12 -21.15 -0.39
N GLY A 151 12.86 -19.98 0.22
CA GLY A 151 13.63 -18.76 -0.02
C GLY A 151 13.26 -18.04 -1.33
N SER A 152 12.03 -18.22 -1.80
CA SER A 152 11.55 -17.61 -3.05
C SER A 152 11.67 -16.09 -3.10
N LEU A 153 11.45 -15.37 -2.00
CA LEU A 153 11.52 -13.90 -1.98
C LEU A 153 12.88 -13.37 -2.41
N LYS A 154 13.97 -14.04 -2.02
CA LYS A 154 15.33 -13.67 -2.42
C LYS A 154 15.53 -13.79 -3.93
N ILE A 155 15.01 -14.87 -4.49
CA ILE A 155 15.10 -15.13 -5.93
C ILE A 155 14.24 -14.10 -6.67
N ILE A 156 12.98 -13.93 -6.27
CA ILE A 156 12.04 -12.96 -6.85
C ILE A 156 12.61 -11.54 -6.79
N ALA A 157 13.14 -11.09 -5.65
CA ALA A 157 13.75 -9.78 -5.48
C ALA A 157 14.91 -9.55 -6.47
N SER A 158 15.85 -10.50 -6.54
CA SER A 158 16.99 -10.44 -7.47
C SER A 158 16.52 -10.34 -8.92
N TRP A 159 15.47 -11.07 -9.31
CA TRP A 159 14.92 -11.04 -10.65
C TRP A 159 14.22 -9.71 -10.93
N MET A 160 13.30 -9.27 -10.06
CA MET A 160 12.55 -8.03 -10.27
C MET A 160 13.46 -6.80 -10.43
N LEU A 161 14.64 -6.80 -9.77
CA LEU A 161 15.65 -5.75 -9.95
C LEU A 161 16.48 -5.88 -11.24
N SER A 162 16.72 -7.09 -11.72
CA SER A 162 17.62 -7.36 -12.86
C SER A 162 16.92 -7.40 -14.22
N MET A 163 15.58 -7.47 -14.24
CA MET A 163 14.82 -7.70 -15.46
C MET A 163 14.70 -6.44 -16.34
N PRO A 164 14.99 -6.54 -17.66
CA PRO A 164 14.51 -5.54 -18.62
C PRO A 164 12.98 -5.59 -18.68
N ASP A 165 12.32 -4.48 -18.99
CA ASP A 165 10.87 -4.22 -18.85
C ASP A 165 9.96 -5.14 -19.68
N GLY A 166 9.96 -6.44 -19.40
CA GLY A 166 9.07 -7.44 -19.95
C GLY A 166 7.78 -7.52 -19.12
N PRO A 167 6.62 -7.12 -19.65
CA PRO A 167 5.41 -6.94 -18.85
C PRO A 167 4.88 -8.25 -18.23
N ASN A 168 5.03 -9.39 -18.90
CA ASN A 168 4.49 -10.67 -18.40
C ASN A 168 5.22 -11.20 -17.17
N LEU A 169 6.56 -11.21 -17.18
CA LEU A 169 7.36 -11.81 -16.10
C LEU A 169 7.27 -10.99 -14.81
N MET A 170 7.22 -9.66 -14.95
CA MET A 170 6.98 -8.76 -13.85
C MET A 170 5.60 -8.97 -13.23
N LYS A 171 4.57 -9.14 -14.07
CA LYS A 171 3.20 -9.44 -13.63
C LYS A 171 3.15 -10.73 -12.81
N ILE A 172 3.70 -11.84 -13.31
CA ILE A 172 3.69 -13.12 -12.57
C ILE A 172 4.47 -12.98 -11.26
N SER A 173 5.60 -12.28 -11.25
CA SER A 173 6.38 -12.02 -10.03
C SER A 173 5.57 -11.25 -8.98
N MET A 174 4.87 -10.20 -9.38
CA MET A 174 3.98 -9.45 -8.48
C MET A 174 2.84 -10.31 -7.95
N GLN A 175 2.25 -11.16 -8.80
CA GLN A 175 1.19 -12.10 -8.38
C GLN A 175 1.71 -13.13 -7.38
N LEU A 176 2.94 -13.63 -7.54
CA LEU A 176 3.59 -14.51 -6.57
C LEU A 176 3.81 -13.81 -5.22
N VAL A 177 4.31 -12.57 -5.24
CA VAL A 177 4.47 -11.77 -4.01
C VAL A 177 3.11 -11.56 -3.34
N GLN A 178 2.07 -11.20 -4.11
CA GLN A 178 0.71 -11.04 -3.62
C GLN A 178 0.17 -12.31 -2.95
N LEU A 179 0.39 -13.48 -3.55
CA LEU A 179 0.01 -14.76 -2.96
C LEU A 179 0.73 -15.00 -1.63
N ILE A 180 2.05 -14.77 -1.59
CA ILE A 180 2.86 -14.94 -0.37
C ILE A 180 2.32 -14.04 0.74
N ILE A 181 2.16 -12.74 0.51
CA ILE A 181 1.69 -11.81 1.56
C ILE A 181 0.23 -12.05 1.97
N SER A 182 -0.58 -12.69 1.12
CA SER A 182 -1.97 -13.04 1.45
C SER A 182 -2.09 -14.23 2.41
N LYS A 183 -1.02 -15.03 2.54
CA LYS A 183 -0.99 -16.27 3.34
C LYS A 183 0.02 -16.23 4.48
N ILE A 184 1.14 -15.56 4.28
CA ILE A 184 2.21 -15.39 5.26
C ILE A 184 2.10 -13.98 5.84
N SER A 185 2.06 -13.88 7.18
CA SER A 185 2.01 -12.58 7.85
C SER A 185 3.22 -11.72 7.47
N LEU A 186 2.98 -10.44 7.18
CA LEU A 186 4.05 -9.47 6.91
C LEU A 186 5.05 -9.37 8.07
N ASP A 187 4.62 -9.60 9.32
CA ASP A 187 5.52 -9.60 10.48
C ASP A 187 6.58 -10.70 10.37
N ILE A 188 6.20 -11.89 9.89
CA ILE A 188 7.13 -13.02 9.69
C ILE A 188 8.08 -12.68 8.54
N ILE A 189 7.55 -12.17 7.43
CA ILE A 189 8.35 -11.79 6.26
C ILE A 189 9.39 -10.73 6.63
N ILE A 190 9.06 -9.77 7.49
CA ILE A 190 9.99 -8.74 7.95
C ILE A 190 11.09 -9.32 8.83
N ILE A 191 10.79 -10.29 9.67
CA ILE A 191 11.82 -10.92 10.50
C ILE A 191 12.81 -11.70 9.63
N ASP A 192 12.30 -12.42 8.63
CA ASP A 192 13.08 -13.41 7.89
C ASP A 192 13.68 -12.89 6.57
N SER A 193 13.12 -11.84 5.96
CA SER A 193 13.42 -11.42 4.58
C SER A 193 13.25 -9.91 4.34
N LEU A 194 13.61 -9.08 5.32
CA LEU A 194 13.51 -7.62 5.23
C LEU A 194 14.25 -7.00 4.04
N PRO A 195 15.52 -7.36 3.74
CA PRO A 195 16.23 -6.80 2.59
C PRO A 195 15.53 -7.13 1.27
N GLU A 196 15.10 -8.38 1.11
CA GLU A 196 14.40 -8.85 -0.08
C GLU A 196 13.05 -8.13 -0.26
N LEU A 197 12.30 -7.91 0.82
CA LEU A 197 11.05 -7.16 0.78
C LEU A 197 11.27 -5.71 0.37
N SER A 198 12.33 -5.06 0.86
CA SER A 198 12.72 -3.70 0.45
C SER A 198 13.03 -3.64 -1.05
N ASP A 199 13.81 -4.59 -1.57
CA ASP A 199 14.14 -4.71 -2.99
C ASP A 199 12.90 -4.92 -3.86
N ILE A 200 11.96 -5.75 -3.41
CA ILE A 200 10.67 -5.97 -4.06
C ILE A 200 9.86 -4.67 -4.11
N VAL A 201 9.78 -3.90 -3.00
CA VAL A 201 9.08 -2.61 -2.97
C VAL A 201 9.70 -1.64 -3.99
N VAL A 202 11.02 -1.56 -4.06
CA VAL A 202 11.74 -0.72 -5.04
C VAL A 202 11.40 -1.12 -6.48
N ALA A 203 11.40 -2.43 -6.77
CA ALA A 203 11.10 -2.92 -8.10
C ALA A 203 9.63 -2.67 -8.51
N ILE A 204 8.67 -2.87 -7.59
CA ILE A 204 7.25 -2.59 -7.84
C ILE A 204 7.01 -1.08 -7.98
N ALA A 205 7.71 -0.23 -7.20
CA ALA A 205 7.64 1.22 -7.33
C ALA A 205 7.95 1.68 -8.76
N ARG A 206 9.00 1.12 -9.36
CA ARG A 206 9.37 1.39 -10.76
C ARG A 206 8.23 1.07 -11.73
N GLN A 207 7.60 -0.10 -11.58
CA GLN A 207 6.46 -0.49 -12.41
C GLN A 207 5.24 0.41 -12.19
N PHE A 208 5.00 0.81 -10.94
CA PHE A 208 3.93 1.73 -10.60
C PHE A 208 4.10 3.10 -11.26
N GLY A 209 5.33 3.62 -11.33
CA GLY A 209 5.62 4.86 -12.05
C GLY A 209 5.43 4.74 -13.56
N VAL A 210 6.02 3.71 -14.16
CA VAL A 210 6.17 3.57 -15.62
C VAL A 210 4.96 2.95 -16.33
N ALA A 211 4.18 2.09 -15.67
CA ALA A 211 3.06 1.40 -16.33
C ALA A 211 1.88 2.33 -16.63
N HIS A 212 1.19 2.10 -17.75
CA HIS A 212 -0.01 2.85 -18.16
C HIS A 212 -1.23 1.95 -18.41
N ASP A 213 -1.15 0.68 -18.02
CA ASP A 213 -2.17 -0.34 -18.19
C ASP A 213 -2.66 -0.88 -16.84
N ALA A 214 -3.30 -2.06 -16.85
CA ALA A 214 -3.78 -2.73 -15.65
C ALA A 214 -2.68 -3.00 -14.60
N MET A 215 -1.41 -3.10 -15.01
CA MET A 215 -0.29 -3.37 -14.10
C MET A 215 -0.06 -2.24 -13.11
N LYS A 216 -0.32 -0.98 -13.49
CA LYS A 216 -0.23 0.17 -12.58
C LYS A 216 -1.15 -0.01 -11.38
N PHE A 217 -2.37 -0.47 -11.61
CA PHE A 217 -3.34 -0.69 -10.53
C PHE A 217 -3.02 -1.92 -9.69
N GLU A 218 -2.41 -2.95 -10.29
CA GLU A 218 -1.91 -4.10 -9.51
C GLU A 218 -0.73 -3.70 -8.62
N ALA A 219 0.20 -2.90 -9.16
CA ALA A 219 1.33 -2.36 -8.42
C ALA A 219 0.85 -1.48 -7.26
N LEU A 220 -0.13 -0.60 -7.50
CA LEU A 220 -0.76 0.21 -6.46
C LEU A 220 -1.28 -0.66 -5.31
N ARG A 221 -2.13 -1.65 -5.63
CA ARG A 221 -2.75 -2.52 -4.61
C ARG A 221 -1.71 -3.26 -3.80
N LEU A 222 -0.69 -3.80 -4.46
CA LEU A 222 0.38 -4.55 -3.81
C LEU A 222 1.25 -3.66 -2.91
N LEU A 223 1.62 -2.46 -3.39
CA LEU A 223 2.36 -1.49 -2.59
C LEU A 223 1.57 -1.02 -1.38
N SER A 224 0.28 -0.69 -1.57
CA SER A 224 -0.63 -0.35 -0.47
C SER A 224 -0.74 -1.50 0.53
N ALA A 225 -0.85 -2.76 0.07
CA ALA A 225 -0.92 -3.90 0.97
C ALA A 225 0.36 -4.04 1.83
N ILE A 226 1.54 -3.92 1.22
CA ILE A 226 2.83 -4.03 1.92
C ILE A 226 3.04 -2.86 2.90
N LEU A 227 2.72 -1.63 2.51
CA LEU A 227 3.02 -0.41 3.27
C LEU A 227 1.92 0.02 4.24
N SER A 228 0.71 -0.54 4.15
CA SER A 228 -0.43 -0.19 5.02
C SER A 228 -0.28 -0.65 6.47
N SER A 229 0.68 -1.52 6.76
CA SER A 229 0.99 -1.98 8.12
C SER A 229 2.06 -1.07 8.70
N ASN A 230 1.93 -0.70 9.98
CA ASN A 230 2.87 0.20 10.67
C ASN A 230 4.19 -0.53 10.98
N LEU A 231 4.96 -0.81 9.93
CA LEU A 231 6.14 -1.67 9.93
C LEU A 231 7.39 -0.80 10.02
N THR A 232 7.65 -0.25 11.21
CA THR A 232 8.83 0.59 11.48
C THR A 232 10.13 0.04 10.89
N PRO A 233 10.46 -1.27 10.99
CA PRO A 233 11.71 -1.81 10.42
C PRO A 233 11.80 -1.67 8.89
N LEU A 234 10.68 -1.88 8.18
CA LEU A 234 10.62 -1.70 6.73
C LEU A 234 10.79 -0.23 6.35
N PHE A 235 10.14 0.68 7.07
CA PHE A 235 10.28 2.11 6.81
C PHE A 235 11.72 2.60 7.05
N GLU A 236 12.38 2.12 8.11
CA GLU A 236 13.78 2.43 8.37
C GLU A 236 14.71 1.90 7.28
N THR A 237 14.46 0.69 6.77
CA THR A 237 15.23 0.10 5.67
C THR A 237 15.04 0.89 4.38
N LEU A 238 13.78 1.23 4.04
CA LEU A 238 13.46 2.01 2.85
C LEU A 238 14.03 3.43 2.88
N ARG A 239 14.17 4.04 4.07
CA ARG A 239 14.86 5.35 4.23
C ARG A 239 16.33 5.31 3.85
N GLN A 240 16.98 4.15 3.96
CA GLN A 240 18.38 3.97 3.57
C GLN A 240 18.55 3.78 2.06
N VAL A 241 17.48 3.42 1.35
CA VAL A 241 17.50 3.32 -0.11
C VAL A 241 17.55 4.73 -0.72
N PRO A 242 18.48 5.01 -1.65
CA PRO A 242 18.56 6.32 -2.30
C PRO A 242 17.22 6.74 -2.93
N SER A 243 16.73 7.93 -2.57
CA SER A 243 15.39 8.39 -2.95
C SER A 243 15.17 8.51 -4.46
N ASN A 244 16.23 8.81 -5.21
CA ASN A 244 16.20 8.90 -6.67
C ASN A 244 15.89 7.57 -7.36
N VAL A 245 16.02 6.43 -6.67
CA VAL A 245 15.82 5.09 -7.24
C VAL A 245 14.33 4.71 -7.30
N TRP A 246 13.55 5.11 -6.30
CA TRP A 246 12.18 4.59 -6.15
C TRP A 246 11.15 5.66 -5.74
N ALA A 247 11.56 6.67 -4.99
CA ALA A 247 10.65 7.68 -4.46
C ALA A 247 10.03 8.54 -5.57
N LYS A 248 10.79 8.80 -6.66
CA LYS A 248 10.28 9.45 -7.86
C LYS A 248 9.19 8.61 -8.52
N HIS A 249 9.42 7.32 -8.74
CA HIS A 249 8.44 6.44 -9.37
C HIS A 249 7.14 6.31 -8.56
N MET A 250 7.24 6.29 -7.23
CA MET A 250 6.07 6.39 -6.34
C MET A 250 5.30 7.69 -6.58
N ARG A 251 6.02 8.82 -6.69
CA ARG A 251 5.41 10.14 -6.92
C ARG A 251 4.75 10.21 -8.29
N ASP A 252 5.40 9.68 -9.33
CA ASP A 252 4.88 9.60 -10.70
C ASP A 252 3.59 8.78 -10.74
N GLY A 253 3.59 7.59 -10.13
CA GLY A 253 2.43 6.70 -10.10
C GLY A 253 1.25 7.32 -9.34
N VAL A 254 1.47 7.88 -8.15
CA VAL A 254 0.44 8.60 -7.38
C VAL A 254 -0.11 9.76 -8.19
N SER A 255 0.77 10.60 -8.73
CA SER A 255 0.37 11.78 -9.50
C SER A 255 -0.42 11.40 -10.75
N ALA A 256 -0.03 10.34 -11.45
CA ALA A 256 -0.74 9.84 -12.61
C ALA A 256 -2.16 9.35 -12.26
N ILE A 257 -2.34 8.67 -11.13
CA ILE A 257 -3.68 8.22 -10.70
C ILE A 257 -4.55 9.41 -10.30
N LEU A 258 -4.01 10.34 -9.52
CA LEU A 258 -4.75 11.50 -9.02
C LEU A 258 -5.10 12.51 -10.13
N HIS A 259 -4.21 12.65 -11.12
CA HIS A 259 -4.44 13.53 -12.27
C HIS A 259 -5.51 13.00 -13.22
N ASN A 260 -5.57 11.68 -13.42
CA ASN A 260 -6.44 11.05 -14.38
C ASN A 260 -7.86 10.77 -13.85
N ARG A 261 -8.78 10.46 -14.77
CA ARG A 261 -10.13 9.97 -14.46
C ARG A 261 -10.07 8.51 -14.03
N THR A 262 -9.65 8.29 -12.80
CA THR A 262 -9.58 6.98 -12.14
C THR A 262 -10.76 6.79 -11.20
N ALA A 263 -11.07 5.53 -10.90
CA ALA A 263 -12.16 5.19 -9.98
C ALA A 263 -11.82 5.64 -8.53
N PRO A 264 -12.84 5.96 -7.69
CA PRO A 264 -12.60 6.50 -6.35
C PRO A 264 -11.75 5.59 -5.44
N ALA A 265 -11.95 4.28 -5.50
CA ALA A 265 -11.20 3.33 -4.66
C ALA A 265 -9.68 3.38 -4.93
N GLU A 266 -9.30 3.51 -6.20
CA GLU A 266 -7.93 3.60 -6.67
C GLU A 266 -7.30 4.94 -6.27
N LYS A 267 -8.08 6.03 -6.31
CA LYS A 267 -7.61 7.34 -5.81
C LYS A 267 -7.36 7.31 -4.30
N LEU A 268 -8.24 6.67 -3.55
CA LEU A 268 -8.07 6.51 -2.11
C LEU A 268 -6.85 5.64 -1.77
N GLN A 269 -6.60 4.55 -2.50
CA GLN A 269 -5.38 3.76 -2.36
C GLN A 269 -4.13 4.59 -2.68
N ALA A 270 -4.18 5.44 -3.71
CA ALA A 270 -3.08 6.35 -4.03
C ALA A 270 -2.82 7.38 -2.92
N LEU A 271 -3.87 7.89 -2.26
CA LEU A 271 -3.72 8.72 -1.05
C LEU A 271 -3.09 7.93 0.11
N SER A 272 -3.54 6.70 0.36
CA SER A 272 -2.91 5.85 1.38
C SER A 272 -1.44 5.60 1.10
N LEU A 273 -1.07 5.38 -0.16
CA LEU A 273 0.33 5.21 -0.54
C LEU A 273 1.12 6.52 -0.36
N ALA A 274 0.55 7.67 -0.74
CA ALA A 274 1.16 8.98 -0.50
C ALA A 274 1.39 9.24 0.99
N GLU A 275 0.45 8.85 1.85
CA GLU A 275 0.56 8.98 3.30
C GLU A 275 1.77 8.18 3.82
N SER A 276 1.88 6.91 3.38
CA SER A 276 3.01 6.06 3.74
C SER A 276 4.33 6.65 3.25
N MET A 277 4.38 7.17 2.02
CA MET A 277 5.58 7.80 1.47
C MET A 277 6.02 9.02 2.27
N VAL A 278 5.09 9.88 2.69
CA VAL A 278 5.41 11.03 3.54
C VAL A 278 5.84 10.59 4.95
N SER A 279 5.29 9.49 5.48
CA SER A 279 5.74 8.89 6.75
C SER A 279 7.14 8.28 6.68
N ILE A 280 7.57 7.80 5.50
CA ILE A 280 8.90 7.24 5.28
C ILE A 280 9.92 8.38 5.05
N LEU A 281 9.67 9.26 4.09
CA LEU A 281 10.65 10.22 3.56
C LEU A 281 10.47 11.66 4.06
N GLY A 282 9.42 11.93 4.84
CA GLY A 282 9.07 13.27 5.30
C GLY A 282 8.22 14.05 4.31
N GLU A 283 7.72 15.21 4.76
CA GLU A 283 6.76 16.04 4.04
C GLU A 283 7.31 16.61 2.73
N GLY A 284 8.62 16.85 2.67
CA GLY A 284 9.31 17.32 1.48
C GLY A 284 9.19 16.38 0.27
N TRP A 285 8.83 15.10 0.46
CA TRP A 285 8.61 14.17 -0.65
C TRP A 285 7.49 14.61 -1.61
N LEU A 286 6.50 15.35 -1.11
CA LEU A 286 5.41 15.90 -1.93
C LEU A 286 5.88 16.93 -2.97
N ILE A 287 7.10 17.45 -2.81
CA ILE A 287 7.73 18.41 -3.71
C ILE A 287 8.85 17.70 -4.47
N GLY A 288 8.74 17.70 -5.80
CA GLY A 288 9.83 17.32 -6.68
C GLY A 288 9.32 16.95 -8.07
N GLU A 289 10.26 16.68 -8.97
CA GLU A 289 9.96 16.37 -10.37
C GLU A 289 9.03 15.16 -10.49
N ILE A 290 8.15 15.25 -11.49
CA ILE A 290 7.17 14.24 -11.86
C ILE A 290 7.19 14.10 -13.38
N GLU A 291 7.05 12.87 -13.86
CA GLU A 291 6.84 12.56 -15.27
C GLU A 291 5.43 12.01 -15.48
N LEU A 292 4.64 12.69 -16.33
CA LEU A 292 3.34 12.21 -16.77
C LEU A 292 3.36 11.97 -18.29
N PRO A 293 2.79 10.86 -18.79
CA PRO A 293 2.91 10.46 -20.21
C PRO A 293 2.26 11.46 -21.17
N ASP A 294 1.18 12.10 -20.71
CA ASP A 294 0.31 12.95 -21.52
C ASP A 294 0.71 14.43 -21.47
N VAL A 295 1.79 14.77 -20.77
CA VAL A 295 2.22 16.17 -20.54
C VAL A 295 3.64 16.36 -21.09
N GLN A 296 3.74 17.10 -22.20
CA GLN A 296 5.03 17.41 -22.83
C GLN A 296 5.76 18.59 -22.17
N ASP A 297 5.03 19.45 -21.46
CA ASP A 297 5.59 20.60 -20.76
C ASP A 297 6.21 20.21 -19.41
N ALA A 298 7.20 20.99 -18.96
CA ALA A 298 7.79 20.81 -17.65
C ALA A 298 6.71 20.92 -16.56
N ILE A 299 6.52 19.83 -15.81
CA ILE A 299 5.54 19.78 -14.73
C ILE A 299 6.16 20.48 -13.50
N PRO A 300 5.44 21.45 -12.89
CA PRO A 300 5.88 22.08 -11.66
C PRO A 300 6.14 21.05 -10.54
N SER A 301 7.21 21.23 -9.77
CA SER A 301 7.61 20.30 -8.70
C SER A 301 6.60 20.18 -7.56
N ASP A 302 5.72 21.17 -7.40
CA ASP A 302 4.62 21.20 -6.43
C ASP A 302 3.35 20.49 -6.93
N ARG A 303 3.36 19.90 -8.13
CA ARG A 303 2.16 19.30 -8.71
C ARG A 303 1.63 18.12 -7.89
N CYS A 304 2.51 17.27 -7.34
CA CYS A 304 2.09 16.17 -6.47
C CYS A 304 1.39 16.69 -5.21
N LEU A 305 2.01 17.66 -4.52
CA LEU A 305 1.42 18.35 -3.37
C LEU A 305 -0.01 18.84 -3.66
N ILE A 306 -0.21 19.56 -4.77
CA ILE A 306 -1.53 20.09 -5.13
C ILE A 306 -2.53 18.97 -5.43
N LEU A 307 -2.13 17.92 -6.17
CA LEU A 307 -3.02 16.80 -6.47
C LEU A 307 -3.45 16.04 -5.21
N VAL A 308 -2.50 15.79 -4.30
CA VAL A 308 -2.76 15.12 -3.02
C VAL A 308 -3.70 15.95 -2.15
N LEU A 309 -3.48 17.26 -2.03
CA LEU A 309 -4.35 18.14 -1.25
C LEU A 309 -5.77 18.17 -1.82
N GLU A 310 -5.91 18.42 -3.13
CA GLU A 310 -7.22 18.52 -3.78
C GLU A 310 -7.98 17.20 -3.69
N GLN A 311 -7.32 16.07 -3.92
CA GLN A 311 -7.99 14.79 -3.79
C GLN A 311 -8.35 14.49 -2.32
N SER A 312 -7.45 14.78 -1.36
CA SER A 312 -7.76 14.59 0.06
C SER A 312 -8.98 15.40 0.48
N ARG A 313 -9.10 16.65 0.02
CA ARG A 313 -10.27 17.51 0.26
C ARG A 313 -11.57 16.88 -0.26
N VAL A 314 -11.55 16.36 -1.50
CA VAL A 314 -12.73 15.69 -2.09
C VAL A 314 -13.12 14.46 -1.28
N GLU A 315 -12.16 13.59 -0.95
CA GLU A 315 -12.44 12.35 -0.22
C GLU A 315 -12.89 12.63 1.22
N ILE A 316 -12.31 13.63 1.90
CA ILE A 316 -12.77 14.07 3.23
C ILE A 316 -14.23 14.50 3.17
N ALA A 317 -14.60 15.34 2.21
CA ALA A 317 -15.98 15.82 2.08
C ALA A 317 -16.97 14.68 1.84
N VAL A 318 -16.63 13.74 0.97
CA VAL A 318 -17.46 12.56 0.69
C VAL A 318 -17.58 11.69 1.93
N MET A 319 -16.46 11.30 2.55
CA MET A 319 -16.45 10.37 3.67
C MET A 319 -17.10 10.94 4.93
N LEU A 320 -16.90 12.23 5.24
CA LEU A 320 -17.53 12.87 6.39
C LEU A 320 -19.05 12.97 6.20
N ASN A 321 -19.52 13.32 5.01
CA ASN A 321 -20.95 13.34 4.71
C ASN A 321 -21.58 11.93 4.82
N GLU A 322 -20.89 10.92 4.31
CA GLU A 322 -21.34 9.53 4.43
C GLU A 322 -21.31 9.03 5.89
N LEU A 323 -20.29 9.41 6.68
CA LEU A 323 -20.20 9.09 8.11
C LEU A 323 -21.33 9.75 8.89
N ALA A 324 -21.62 11.03 8.64
CA ALA A 324 -22.74 11.75 9.25
C ALA A 324 -24.06 11.02 8.98
N TYR A 325 -24.36 10.72 7.71
CA TYR A 325 -25.55 9.97 7.34
C TYR A 325 -25.64 8.61 8.03
N MET A 326 -24.56 7.82 8.00
CA MET A 326 -24.55 6.47 8.59
C MET A 326 -24.68 6.49 10.12
N LYS A 327 -24.15 7.51 10.79
CA LYS A 327 -24.18 7.60 12.25
C LYS A 327 -25.48 8.22 12.77
N TYR A 328 -26.03 9.21 12.08
CA TYR A 328 -27.09 10.06 12.63
C TYR A 328 -28.45 9.82 11.98
N GLU A 329 -28.49 9.47 10.69
CA GLU A 329 -29.74 9.34 9.92
C GLU A 329 -30.12 7.89 9.60
N ALA A 330 -29.15 7.00 9.40
CA ALA A 330 -29.40 5.63 8.99
C ALA A 330 -30.02 4.75 10.12
N SER A 331 -30.90 3.82 9.74
CA SER A 331 -31.45 2.83 10.68
C SER A 331 -30.34 1.89 11.18
N LYS A 332 -30.21 1.72 12.51
CA LYS A 332 -29.15 0.94 13.17
C LYS A 332 -29.17 -0.55 12.76
N ASN A 333 -28.49 -0.89 11.66
CA ASN A 333 -28.24 -2.25 11.19
C ASN A 333 -26.79 -2.67 11.50
N SER A 334 -26.56 -3.95 11.77
CA SER A 334 -25.24 -4.48 12.13
C SER A 334 -24.19 -4.37 11.01
N SER A 335 -24.61 -4.43 9.74
CA SER A 335 -23.72 -4.32 8.58
C SER A 335 -23.07 -2.94 8.42
N LEU A 336 -23.66 -1.89 9.01
CA LEU A 336 -23.11 -0.52 8.93
C LEU A 336 -21.80 -0.36 9.72
N LYS A 337 -21.52 -1.24 10.69
CA LYS A 337 -20.37 -1.05 11.60
C LYS A 337 -19.02 -1.24 10.89
N GLU A 338 -18.89 -2.27 10.07
CA GLU A 338 -17.65 -2.53 9.32
C GLU A 338 -17.39 -1.41 8.29
N ASP A 339 -18.45 -0.96 7.61
CA ASP A 339 -18.38 0.16 6.66
C ASP A 339 -17.98 1.48 7.37
N ILE A 340 -18.53 1.75 8.57
CA ILE A 340 -18.15 2.93 9.36
C ILE A 340 -16.66 2.86 9.74
N ILE A 341 -16.18 1.72 10.24
CA ILE A 341 -14.76 1.56 10.63
C ILE A 341 -13.85 1.77 9.43
N LEU A 342 -14.20 1.20 8.27
CA LEU A 342 -13.43 1.38 7.05
C LEU A 342 -13.37 2.86 6.64
N LYS A 343 -14.49 3.59 6.67
CA LYS A 343 -14.51 5.02 6.35
C LYS A 343 -13.78 5.87 7.38
N GLN A 344 -13.86 5.54 8.66
CA GLN A 344 -13.09 6.20 9.71
C GLN A 344 -11.58 6.04 9.47
N ARG A 345 -11.12 4.84 9.10
CA ARG A 345 -9.71 4.60 8.74
C ARG A 345 -9.30 5.45 7.53
N ASN A 346 -10.14 5.47 6.50
CA ASN A 346 -9.84 6.18 5.26
C ASN A 346 -9.81 7.71 5.46
N VAL A 347 -10.74 8.28 6.23
CA VAL A 347 -10.71 9.71 6.56
C VAL A 347 -9.53 10.07 7.45
N ALA A 348 -9.12 9.18 8.36
CA ALA A 348 -7.92 9.37 9.17
C ALA A 348 -6.65 9.43 8.30
N THR A 349 -6.55 8.62 7.25
CA THR A 349 -5.45 8.69 6.27
C THR A 349 -5.44 10.05 5.54
N ALA A 350 -6.59 10.52 5.08
CA ALA A 350 -6.69 11.83 4.42
C ALA A 350 -6.38 12.99 5.36
N PHE A 351 -6.82 12.92 6.63
CA PHE A 351 -6.47 13.86 7.67
C PHE A 351 -4.97 13.87 7.98
N SER A 352 -4.32 12.70 8.09
CA SER A 352 -2.86 12.61 8.25
C SER A 352 -2.12 13.36 7.13
N LEU A 353 -2.54 13.18 5.87
CA LEU A 353 -1.98 13.91 4.73
C LEU A 353 -2.17 15.42 4.86
N VAL A 354 -3.38 15.89 5.22
CA VAL A 354 -3.66 17.31 5.43
C VAL A 354 -2.77 17.89 6.53
N GLU A 355 -2.60 17.19 7.65
CA GLU A 355 -1.75 17.61 8.76
C GLU A 355 -0.27 17.67 8.36
N LYS A 356 0.22 16.68 7.59
CA LYS A 356 1.57 16.68 7.02
C LYS A 356 1.77 17.83 6.03
N ILE A 357 0.75 18.18 5.25
CA ILE A 357 0.79 19.36 4.36
C ILE A 357 0.83 20.66 5.16
N ILE A 358 0.05 20.76 6.25
CA ILE A 358 0.11 21.91 7.18
C ILE A 358 1.53 22.04 7.75
N LYS A 359 2.11 20.94 8.23
CA LYS A 359 3.48 20.92 8.75
C LYS A 359 4.52 21.30 7.69
N LEU A 360 4.33 20.86 6.44
CA LEU A 360 5.19 21.26 5.31
C LEU A 360 5.21 22.78 5.17
N ILE A 361 4.03 23.42 5.11
CA ILE A 361 3.95 24.87 4.89
C ILE A 361 4.42 25.69 6.08
N SER A 362 4.30 25.17 7.30
CA SER A 362 4.83 25.80 8.51
C SER A 362 6.36 25.88 8.52
N ASN A 363 7.04 24.87 7.97
CA ASN A 363 8.50 24.78 8.01
C ASN A 363 9.20 25.55 6.87
N ILE A 364 8.47 26.08 5.89
CA ILE A 364 9.04 26.81 4.74
C ILE A 364 9.78 28.09 5.19
N GLY A 365 9.51 28.60 6.40
CA GLY A 365 10.19 29.79 6.94
C GLY A 365 11.57 29.55 7.55
N GLU A 366 11.95 28.31 7.87
CA GLU A 366 13.09 28.07 8.78
C GLU A 366 14.38 27.58 8.10
N GLU A 367 14.36 26.69 7.09
CA GLU A 367 15.62 26.06 6.61
C GLU A 367 15.76 25.68 5.11
N GLN A 368 14.82 26.00 4.20
CA GLN A 368 15.00 25.72 2.77
C GLN A 368 14.48 26.85 1.87
N GLY A 369 15.35 27.44 1.04
CA GLY A 369 14.95 28.45 0.06
C GLY A 369 13.89 27.95 -0.92
N ASP A 370 12.90 28.79 -1.22
CA ASP A 370 11.87 28.78 -2.29
C ASP A 370 11.60 27.44 -3.03
N LEU A 371 11.38 26.34 -2.30
CA LEU A 371 10.88 25.09 -2.90
C LEU A 371 9.43 25.22 -3.41
N ILE A 372 8.68 26.19 -2.87
CA ILE A 372 7.26 26.41 -3.17
C ILE A 372 7.06 27.87 -3.57
N SER A 373 6.46 28.11 -4.74
CA SER A 373 6.10 29.47 -5.15
C SER A 373 5.01 30.08 -4.27
N GLU A 374 5.01 31.41 -4.10
CA GLU A 374 3.95 32.12 -3.36
C GLU A 374 2.54 31.80 -3.90
N ASN A 375 2.41 31.67 -5.22
CA ASN A 375 1.15 31.26 -5.86
C ASN A 375 0.70 29.85 -5.43
N THR A 376 1.65 28.93 -5.29
CA THR A 376 1.38 27.58 -4.79
C THR A 376 0.95 27.62 -3.33
N LEU A 377 1.66 28.38 -2.49
CA LEU A 377 1.31 28.54 -1.08
C LEU A 377 -0.13 29.08 -0.92
N MET A 378 -0.51 30.10 -1.70
CA MET A 378 -1.88 30.61 -1.71
C MET A 378 -2.92 29.56 -2.11
N LYS A 379 -2.60 28.68 -3.08
CA LYS A 379 -3.49 27.58 -3.48
C LYS A 379 -3.63 26.55 -2.35
N VAL A 380 -2.51 26.20 -1.70
CA VAL A 380 -2.50 25.26 -0.58
C VAL A 380 -3.32 25.80 0.58
N ILE A 381 -3.06 27.04 1.02
CA ILE A 381 -3.83 27.68 2.11
C ILE A 381 -5.32 27.74 1.77
N ARG A 382 -5.69 28.08 0.53
CA ARG A 382 -7.10 28.07 0.11
C ARG A 382 -7.71 26.67 0.21
N GLY A 383 -7.04 25.64 -0.31
CA GLY A 383 -7.53 24.27 -0.24
C GLY A 383 -7.66 23.74 1.20
N LEU A 384 -6.72 24.09 2.07
CA LEU A 384 -6.77 23.78 3.51
C LEU A 384 -7.93 24.51 4.20
N ASN A 385 -8.15 25.79 3.87
CA ASN A 385 -9.26 26.57 4.42
C ASN A 385 -10.63 26.00 4.02
N GLU A 386 -10.78 25.58 2.75
CA GLU A 386 -11.99 24.91 2.27
C GLU A 386 -12.21 23.56 2.98
N THR A 387 -11.14 22.77 3.11
CA THR A 387 -11.20 21.49 3.85
C THR A 387 -11.63 21.71 5.31
N THR A 388 -11.07 22.74 5.96
CA THR A 388 -11.42 23.11 7.34
C THR A 388 -12.90 23.48 7.47
N GLY A 389 -13.48 24.19 6.49
CA GLY A 389 -14.91 24.49 6.47
C GLY A 389 -15.77 23.23 6.51
N VAL A 390 -15.46 22.24 5.67
CA VAL A 390 -16.18 20.95 5.64
C VAL A 390 -16.05 20.19 6.97
N VAL A 391 -14.86 20.19 7.58
CA VAL A 391 -14.64 19.53 8.87
C VAL A 391 -15.39 20.25 10.00
N LEU A 392 -15.47 21.58 9.96
CA LEU A 392 -16.27 22.37 10.92
C LEU A 392 -17.77 22.10 10.77
N GLU A 393 -18.27 21.92 9.55
CA GLU A 393 -19.66 21.51 9.29
C GLU A 393 -19.95 20.12 9.88
N TYR A 394 -19.03 19.17 9.72
CA TYR A 394 -19.15 17.85 10.35
C TYR A 394 -19.17 17.91 11.87
N LEU A 395 -18.32 18.74 12.49
CA LEU A 395 -18.35 18.95 13.95
C LEU A 395 -19.62 19.65 14.43
N GLN A 396 -20.16 20.58 13.65
CA GLN A 396 -21.44 21.22 13.93
C GLN A 396 -22.57 20.18 13.93
N ASP A 397 -22.61 19.31 12.92
CA ASP A 397 -23.61 18.25 12.82
C ASP A 397 -23.52 17.26 13.98
N ALA A 398 -22.31 16.87 14.36
CA ALA A 398 -22.07 16.04 15.54
C ALA A 398 -22.54 16.72 16.85
N LYS A 399 -22.31 18.03 17.00
CA LYS A 399 -22.80 18.84 18.14
C LYS A 399 -24.33 18.85 18.19
N GLU A 400 -24.99 19.07 17.06
CA GLU A 400 -26.46 19.10 16.95
C GLU A 400 -27.11 17.76 17.29
N HIS A 401 -26.44 16.65 16.93
CA HIS A 401 -26.86 15.29 17.27
C HIS A 401 -26.42 14.82 18.68
N GLY A 402 -25.79 15.69 19.47
CA GLY A 402 -25.34 15.39 20.84
C GLY A 402 -24.21 14.35 20.91
N GLN A 403 -23.50 14.13 19.81
CA GLN A 403 -22.39 13.18 19.72
C GLN A 403 -21.09 13.89 20.05
N ARG A 404 -20.47 13.51 21.16
CA ARG A 404 -19.20 14.10 21.61
C ARG A 404 -18.04 13.11 21.63
N LYS A 405 -18.31 11.85 21.33
CA LYS A 405 -17.37 10.74 21.50
C LYS A 405 -17.16 10.00 20.19
N GLY A 406 -15.90 9.80 19.81
CA GLY A 406 -15.51 9.03 18.63
C GLY A 406 -14.22 9.55 18.00
N ASP A 407 -13.40 8.62 17.52
CA ASP A 407 -12.05 8.93 17.01
C ASP A 407 -12.04 9.81 15.76
N ASP A 408 -13.07 9.72 14.92
CA ASP A 408 -13.24 10.60 13.76
C ASP A 408 -13.58 12.04 14.14
N ILE A 409 -14.35 12.24 15.22
CA ILE A 409 -14.65 13.57 15.77
C ILE A 409 -13.38 14.14 16.40
N LEU A 410 -12.65 13.33 17.16
CA LEU A 410 -11.39 13.73 17.75
C LEU A 410 -10.33 14.08 16.69
N ALA A 411 -10.20 13.28 15.64
CA ALA A 411 -9.31 13.54 14.52
C ALA A 411 -9.71 14.83 13.76
N SER A 412 -11.01 15.09 13.62
CA SER A 412 -11.53 16.34 13.04
C SER A 412 -11.10 17.57 13.86
N VAL A 413 -11.21 17.49 15.20
CA VAL A 413 -10.70 18.55 16.10
C VAL A 413 -9.19 18.73 15.93
N ARG A 414 -8.42 17.64 15.78
CA ARG A 414 -6.97 17.69 15.60
C ARG A 414 -6.56 18.43 14.33
N VAL A 415 -7.17 18.10 13.19
CA VAL A 415 -6.89 18.76 11.91
C VAL A 415 -7.24 20.24 11.95
N ILE A 416 -8.38 20.60 12.54
CA ILE A 416 -8.78 22.00 12.72
C ILE A 416 -7.78 22.75 13.61
N GLY A 417 -7.40 22.16 14.74
CA GLY A 417 -6.42 22.74 15.66
C GLY A 417 -5.07 22.99 14.98
N SER A 418 -4.62 22.03 14.16
CA SER A 418 -3.39 22.15 13.37
C SER A 418 -3.45 23.30 12.36
N PHE A 419 -4.53 23.40 11.57
CA PHE A 419 -4.67 24.45 10.56
C PHE A 419 -4.83 25.85 11.18
N LEU A 420 -5.70 25.99 12.18
CA LEU A 420 -5.97 27.28 12.82
C LEU A 420 -4.79 27.79 13.65
N ALA A 421 -3.85 26.92 14.04
CA ALA A 421 -2.58 27.39 14.59
C ALA A 421 -1.75 28.17 13.56
N GLN A 422 -1.91 27.89 12.26
CA GLN A 422 -1.24 28.63 11.18
C GLN A 422 -2.06 29.81 10.68
N THR A 423 -3.39 29.74 10.79
CA THR A 423 -4.31 30.80 10.33
C THR A 423 -5.36 31.10 11.42
N PRO A 424 -4.98 31.79 12.52
CA PRO A 424 -5.85 31.97 13.69
C PRO A 424 -7.08 32.85 13.43
N ASP A 425 -7.03 33.71 12.41
CA ASP A 425 -8.14 34.59 12.03
C ASP A 425 -9.12 33.91 11.05
N ALA A 426 -8.84 32.68 10.59
CA ALA A 426 -9.79 31.93 9.77
C ALA A 426 -10.96 31.43 10.63
N TRP A 427 -12.17 31.46 10.06
CA TRP A 427 -13.37 30.90 10.67
C TRP A 427 -13.71 31.42 12.08
N THR A 428 -13.29 32.64 12.46
CA THR A 428 -13.40 33.17 13.83
C THR A 428 -14.79 33.03 14.45
N GLU A 429 -15.85 33.37 13.71
CA GLU A 429 -17.22 33.25 14.21
C GLU A 429 -17.63 31.79 14.44
N LYS A 430 -17.33 30.91 13.48
CA LYS A 430 -17.68 29.49 13.58
C LYS A 430 -16.91 28.79 14.70
N VAL A 431 -15.64 29.12 14.84
CA VAL A 431 -14.78 28.64 15.93
C VAL A 431 -15.31 29.13 17.27
N LYS A 432 -15.70 30.40 17.39
CA LYS A 432 -16.29 30.95 18.62
C LYS A 432 -17.57 30.22 19.03
N GLU A 433 -18.39 29.81 18.06
CA GLU A 433 -19.62 29.03 18.29
C GLU A 433 -19.38 27.56 18.68
N LEU A 434 -18.28 26.97 18.21
CA LEU A 434 -17.97 25.55 18.36
C LEU A 434 -16.90 25.24 19.42
N LEU A 435 -16.18 26.24 19.92
CA LEU A 435 -15.02 26.02 20.78
C LEU A 435 -15.36 25.24 22.06
N ASP A 436 -16.51 25.52 22.68
CA ASP A 436 -17.01 24.80 23.85
C ASP A 436 -17.16 23.29 23.57
N TYR A 437 -17.75 22.97 22.42
CA TYR A 437 -17.97 21.62 21.96
C TYR A 437 -16.66 20.93 21.61
N MET A 438 -15.78 21.59 20.84
CA MET A 438 -14.49 21.05 20.44
C MET A 438 -13.62 20.70 21.66
N LEU A 439 -13.65 21.52 22.72
CA LEU A 439 -12.96 21.25 23.99
C LEU A 439 -13.58 20.09 24.79
N SER A 440 -14.84 19.74 24.51
CA SER A 440 -15.58 18.65 25.17
C SER A 440 -15.52 17.32 24.42
N VAL A 441 -14.92 17.28 23.23
CA VAL A 441 -14.80 16.05 22.41
C VAL A 441 -13.87 15.04 23.09
N GLU A 442 -14.26 13.77 23.03
CA GLU A 442 -13.55 12.63 23.60
C GLU A 442 -13.24 11.59 22.51
N GLY A 443 -12.04 11.02 22.52
CA GLY A 443 -11.75 9.80 21.75
C GLY A 443 -12.56 8.60 22.26
N GLU A 444 -12.66 7.54 21.47
CA GLU A 444 -13.49 6.36 21.78
C GLU A 444 -13.10 5.71 23.12
N ASP A 445 -11.80 5.67 23.42
CA ASP A 445 -11.27 5.10 24.66
C ASP A 445 -11.03 6.12 25.79
N GLU A 446 -11.27 7.42 25.54
CA GLU A 446 -11.09 8.45 26.55
C GLU A 446 -12.21 8.45 27.60
N GLN A 447 -11.81 8.68 28.86
CA GLN A 447 -12.71 8.80 30.00
C GLN A 447 -13.15 10.26 30.26
N SER A 448 -12.35 11.21 29.78
CA SER A 448 -12.63 12.64 29.86
C SER A 448 -11.88 13.37 28.74
N PRO A 449 -12.33 14.57 28.33
CA PRO A 449 -11.69 15.33 27.27
C PRO A 449 -10.27 15.73 27.66
N PHE A 450 -9.26 15.12 27.02
CA PHE A 450 -7.86 15.46 27.22
C PHE A 450 -7.16 15.66 25.88
N ASN A 451 -7.26 14.70 24.97
CA ASN A 451 -6.61 14.77 23.66
C ASN A 451 -7.11 15.96 22.83
N SER A 452 -8.43 16.21 22.82
CA SER A 452 -9.03 17.34 22.12
C SER A 452 -8.44 18.68 22.59
N VAL A 453 -8.30 18.86 23.91
CA VAL A 453 -7.66 20.05 24.49
C VAL A 453 -6.20 20.14 24.07
N CYS A 454 -5.43 19.04 24.18
CA CYS A 454 -4.03 18.98 23.75
C CYS A 454 -3.86 19.41 22.29
N PHE A 455 -4.70 18.89 21.39
CA PHE A 455 -4.65 19.21 19.97
C PHE A 455 -5.03 20.65 19.64
N LEU A 456 -5.83 21.29 20.50
CA LEU A 456 -6.20 22.70 20.34
C LEU A 456 -5.19 23.67 20.95
N LEU A 457 -4.27 23.21 21.81
CA LEU A 457 -3.30 24.10 22.48
C LEU A 457 -2.51 25.01 21.53
N PRO A 458 -1.99 24.55 20.37
CA PRO A 458 -1.31 25.43 19.43
C PRO A 458 -2.22 26.58 18.95
N MET A 459 -3.44 26.26 18.55
CA MET A 459 -4.44 27.24 18.11
C MET A 459 -4.87 28.19 19.24
N LEU A 460 -5.11 27.65 20.45
CA LEU A 460 -5.48 28.44 21.62
C LEU A 460 -4.38 29.44 22.00
N CYS A 461 -3.13 29.02 21.94
CA CYS A 461 -1.99 29.88 22.18
C CYS A 461 -1.96 31.06 21.19
N GLN A 462 -2.23 30.80 19.90
CA GLN A 462 -2.26 31.83 18.86
C GLN A 462 -3.43 32.81 19.04
N ILE A 463 -4.67 32.32 19.19
CA ILE A 463 -5.83 33.23 19.33
C ILE A 463 -5.76 34.08 20.61
N THR A 464 -5.16 33.54 21.69
CA THR A 464 -4.99 34.27 22.95
C THR A 464 -3.89 35.32 22.90
N MET A 465 -3.14 35.44 21.79
CA MET A 465 -2.27 36.59 21.55
C MET A 465 -3.07 37.91 21.47
N ASN A 466 -4.38 37.84 21.21
CA ASN A 466 -5.29 38.99 21.16
C ASN A 466 -6.32 38.96 22.29
N VAL A 467 -6.80 40.14 22.71
CA VAL A 467 -7.78 40.28 23.82
C VAL A 467 -9.10 39.59 23.50
N GLU A 468 -9.54 39.61 22.24
CA GLU A 468 -10.80 38.97 21.85
C GLU A 468 -10.72 37.45 21.91
N GLY A 469 -9.62 36.83 21.45
CA GLY A 469 -9.44 35.38 21.58
C GLY A 469 -9.31 34.94 23.04
N CYS A 470 -8.68 35.76 23.88
CA CYS A 470 -8.71 35.62 25.34
C CYS A 470 -10.13 35.59 25.92
N LYS A 471 -11.04 36.48 25.50
CA LYS A 471 -12.45 36.45 25.93
C LYS A 471 -13.16 35.20 25.44
N THR A 472 -12.97 34.83 24.18
CA THR A 472 -13.56 33.62 23.57
C THR A 472 -13.17 32.34 24.32
N LEU A 473 -11.89 32.22 24.71
CA LEU A 473 -11.42 31.09 25.51
C LEU A 473 -12.08 31.04 26.90
N VAL A 474 -12.25 32.20 27.54
CA VAL A 474 -12.87 32.23 28.87
C VAL A 474 -14.38 31.98 28.79
N SER A 475 -15.09 32.57 27.83
CA SER A 475 -16.54 32.37 27.66
C SER A 475 -16.94 30.93 27.28
N SER A 476 -16.01 30.16 26.72
CA SER A 476 -16.20 28.74 26.37
C SER A 476 -15.83 27.78 27.51
N GLY A 477 -15.41 28.29 28.68
CA GLY A 477 -14.86 27.47 29.76
C GLY A 477 -13.47 26.87 29.46
N GLY A 478 -12.85 27.28 28.36
CA GLY A 478 -11.61 26.69 27.89
C GLY A 478 -10.39 26.98 28.76
N LEU A 479 -10.38 28.07 29.54
CA LEU A 479 -9.31 28.30 30.53
C LEU A 479 -9.25 27.15 31.56
N ALA A 480 -10.40 26.72 32.08
CA ALA A 480 -10.46 25.60 33.01
C ALA A 480 -10.02 24.29 32.34
N ALA A 481 -10.42 24.06 31.09
CA ALA A 481 -9.99 22.91 30.30
C ALA A 481 -8.46 22.89 30.10
N VAL A 482 -7.84 24.03 29.75
CA VAL A 482 -6.38 24.17 29.58
C VAL A 482 -5.64 23.94 30.89
N VAL A 483 -6.14 24.47 32.02
CA VAL A 483 -5.54 24.24 33.34
C VAL A 483 -5.60 22.76 33.73
N ASN A 484 -6.75 22.11 33.55
CA ASN A 484 -6.89 20.67 33.81
C ASN A 484 -5.99 19.84 32.89
N CYS A 485 -5.86 20.23 31.63
CA CYS A 485 -4.94 19.62 30.68
C CYS A 485 -3.49 19.74 31.14
N LEU A 486 -3.04 20.92 31.57
CA LEU A 486 -1.70 21.13 32.11
C LEU A 486 -1.43 20.26 33.35
N ILE A 487 -2.38 20.18 34.29
CA ILE A 487 -2.27 19.30 35.45
C ILE A 487 -2.07 17.84 35.02
N ASN A 488 -2.85 17.39 34.04
CA ASN A 488 -2.75 16.02 33.51
C ASN A 488 -1.43 15.78 32.77
N LEU A 489 -0.94 16.74 31.97
CA LEU A 489 0.35 16.67 31.29
C LEU A 489 1.50 16.52 32.29
N ILE A 490 1.50 17.32 33.36
CA ILE A 490 2.51 17.27 34.42
C ILE A 490 2.44 15.93 35.18
N HIS A 491 1.25 15.45 35.54
CA HIS A 491 1.11 14.16 36.23
C HIS A 491 1.53 12.96 35.38
N LYS A 492 1.27 12.99 34.07
CA LYS A 492 1.68 11.93 33.13
C LYS A 492 3.17 12.01 32.74
N HIS A 493 3.84 13.14 32.98
CA HIS A 493 5.25 13.37 32.63
C HIS A 493 6.26 12.49 33.38
N GLY A 494 5.81 11.68 34.34
CA GLY A 494 6.65 10.63 34.94
C GLY A 494 7.05 9.50 33.97
N CYS A 495 6.52 9.45 32.73
CA CYS A 495 6.69 8.28 31.85
C CYS A 495 6.91 8.57 30.34
N TRP A 496 6.80 9.80 29.82
CA TRP A 496 6.92 10.09 28.37
C TRP A 496 7.85 11.30 28.11
N ILE A 497 8.81 11.15 27.19
CA ILE A 497 9.96 12.06 26.99
C ILE A 497 9.70 13.20 25.97
N ASP A 498 8.52 13.28 25.33
CA ASP A 498 8.33 14.16 24.15
C ASP A 498 7.19 15.20 24.27
N ASN A 499 6.76 15.56 25.50
CA ASN A 499 5.58 16.40 25.73
C ASN A 499 5.87 17.85 26.20
N ASP A 500 7.14 18.26 26.16
CA ASP A 500 7.56 19.59 26.62
C ASP A 500 6.84 20.72 25.87
N GLY A 501 6.65 20.57 24.55
CA GLY A 501 5.95 21.58 23.72
C GLY A 501 4.51 21.84 24.16
N SER A 502 3.76 20.79 24.50
CA SER A 502 2.37 20.90 24.97
C SER A 502 2.28 21.62 26.31
N ILE A 503 3.25 21.37 27.22
CA ILE A 503 3.32 22.08 28.50
C ILE A 503 3.57 23.58 28.28
N PHE A 504 4.50 23.93 27.40
CA PHE A 504 4.78 25.33 27.09
C PHE A 504 3.56 26.03 26.49
N LEU A 505 2.90 25.43 25.51
CA LEU A 505 1.69 25.99 24.89
C LEU A 505 0.56 26.20 25.91
N ALA A 506 0.35 25.26 26.84
CA ALA A 506 -0.64 25.42 27.90
C ALA A 506 -0.27 26.56 28.85
N CYS A 507 0.99 26.64 29.28
CA CYS A 507 1.49 27.74 30.10
C CYS A 507 1.34 29.11 29.41
N ASP A 508 1.72 29.21 28.14
CA ASP A 508 1.63 30.45 27.36
C ASP A 508 0.18 30.89 27.16
N THR A 509 -0.72 29.93 26.89
CA THR A 509 -2.17 30.20 26.79
C THR A 509 -2.72 30.77 28.10
N ILE A 510 -2.36 30.18 29.25
CA ILE A 510 -2.75 30.69 30.58
C ILE A 510 -2.15 32.08 30.83
N LEU A 511 -0.87 32.25 30.54
CA LEU A 511 -0.16 33.51 30.74
C LEU A 511 -0.75 34.64 29.90
N ASN A 512 -1.11 34.35 28.64
CA ASN A 512 -1.78 35.29 27.74
C ASN A 512 -3.06 35.86 28.36
N VAL A 513 -3.91 34.98 28.93
CA VAL A 513 -5.16 35.36 29.60
C VAL A 513 -4.90 36.23 30.83
N LEU A 514 -3.91 35.86 31.65
CA LEU A 514 -3.57 36.59 32.87
C LEU A 514 -3.00 37.99 32.59
N LEU A 515 -2.07 38.10 31.62
CA LEU A 515 -1.40 39.35 31.28
C LEU A 515 -2.34 40.37 30.65
N LYS A 516 -3.32 39.91 29.87
CA LYS A 516 -4.26 40.79 29.14
C LYS A 516 -5.42 41.31 30.00
N ARG A 517 -5.40 41.05 31.32
CA ARG A 517 -6.30 41.62 32.35
C ARG A 517 -7.79 41.52 31.98
N ILE A 518 -8.23 40.32 31.56
CA ILE A 518 -9.67 40.07 31.35
C ILE A 518 -10.41 40.34 32.68
N PRO A 519 -11.54 41.06 32.68
CA PRO A 519 -12.26 41.40 33.90
C PRO A 519 -12.59 40.16 34.74
N LYS A 520 -12.45 40.26 36.08
CA LYS A 520 -12.73 39.18 37.03
C LYS A 520 -14.14 38.57 36.89
N SER A 521 -15.10 39.29 36.31
CA SER A 521 -16.45 38.80 36.04
C SER A 521 -16.51 37.61 35.07
N TYR A 522 -15.46 37.38 34.28
CA TYR A 522 -15.36 36.26 33.34
C TYR A 522 -14.57 35.07 33.90
N LEU A 523 -13.76 35.24 34.95
CA LEU A 523 -12.89 34.18 35.49
C LEU A 523 -13.58 33.25 36.51
N LEU A 524 -14.85 33.51 36.83
CA LEU A 524 -15.63 32.81 37.88
C LEU A 524 -16.85 32.06 37.35
N SER A 525 -17.03 32.01 36.03
CA SER A 525 -17.96 31.13 35.32
C SER A 525 -17.21 29.93 34.77
#